data_AF-A0AAW1SPA1-F1
#
_entry.id   AF-A0AAW1SPA1-F1
#
_cell.length_a   1.000
_cell.length_b   1.000
_cell.length_c   1.000
_cell.angle_alpha   90.00
_cell.angle_beta   90.00
_cell.angle_gamma   90.00
#
_symmetry.space_group_name_H-M   'P 1'
#
loop_
_entity.id
_entity.type
_entity.pdbx_description
1 polymer ?
#
loop_
_entity_poly.entity_id
_entity_poly.type
_entity_poly.pdbx_seq_one_letter_code
_entity_poly.pdbx_strand_id
1 'polypeptide(L)'
;MQSNTLHLENCVEAVAGVPPEVRRLVQTIHELDARCEELKDRLRQRVQVCLDKPSAGNPKANAEAIEEVNEMRLSIAADQQRLCQWSEEKVALACNCCDLLDWHSQKLTREIRAFDSELKAENALKLEYVELPGPSPEELKRQRLKEMEVERGRQETRKRERDVVDPDKKASAVVAEPMEEVGLGSAPATPADGFAVPPPRVPARSSLLSSKAAGDRVRQSPEQLPGHMPKRKAAQRAGQAAASLMAAENGRDEDGNPLPAALPGADGLYVEMPGLVPEGAEGSAPINFTRQIPDGMKQSADNPQAVGRLLTHEDIGPALKGRQAELFWPDDNLWYLIEISDVNLEMHKAQIIYWTGETEELDLEEIVKEGHMSLILDQKS
;
A
#
# COMPACT_ATOMS: atom_id res chain seq x y z
N MET A 1 -24.18 14.49 3.95
CA MET A 1 -23.99 13.47 5.01
C MET A 1 -24.37 12.07 4.56
N GLN A 2 -25.54 11.84 3.94
CA GLN A 2 -25.95 10.50 3.44
C GLN A 2 -25.03 9.93 2.34
N SER A 3 -24.43 10.78 1.48
CA SER A 3 -23.48 10.32 0.46
C SER A 3 -22.18 9.80 1.06
N ASN A 4 -21.69 10.42 2.14
CA ASN A 4 -20.42 10.03 2.79
C ASN A 4 -20.53 8.67 3.49
N THR A 5 -21.70 8.38 4.07
CA THR A 5 -21.97 7.07 4.69
C THR A 5 -22.03 5.97 3.63
N LEU A 6 -22.58 6.26 2.44
CA LEU A 6 -22.63 5.32 1.32
C LEU A 6 -21.22 4.94 0.80
N HIS A 7 -20.30 5.91 0.68
CA HIS A 7 -18.93 5.64 0.24
C HIS A 7 -18.16 4.77 1.23
N LEU A 8 -18.34 5.00 2.52
CA LEU A 8 -17.75 4.17 3.58
C LEU A 8 -18.32 2.76 3.58
N GLU A 9 -19.64 2.61 3.47
CA GLU A 9 -20.31 1.30 3.35
C GLU A 9 -19.80 0.54 2.13
N ASN A 10 -19.71 1.20 0.97
CA ASN A 10 -19.17 0.60 -0.25
C ASN A 10 -17.70 0.19 -0.13
N CYS A 11 -16.88 0.98 0.57
CA CYS A 11 -15.47 0.65 0.82
C CYS A 11 -15.34 -0.56 1.75
N VAL A 12 -16.13 -0.62 2.82
CA VAL A 12 -16.13 -1.74 3.76
C VAL A 12 -16.62 -3.02 3.07
N GLU A 13 -17.72 -2.95 2.32
CA GLU A 13 -18.22 -4.09 1.52
C GLU A 13 -17.20 -4.53 0.46
N ALA A 14 -16.50 -3.59 -0.17
CA ALA A 14 -15.47 -3.90 -1.15
C ALA A 14 -14.28 -4.66 -0.55
N VAL A 15 -13.98 -4.53 0.74
CA VAL A 15 -12.80 -5.14 1.38
C VAL A 15 -13.17 -6.33 2.26
N ALA A 16 -14.42 -6.45 2.71
CA ALA A 16 -14.85 -7.48 3.65
C ALA A 16 -14.51 -8.93 3.22
N GLY A 17 -14.53 -9.22 1.92
CA GLY A 17 -14.21 -10.54 1.37
C GLY A 17 -12.72 -10.81 1.12
N VAL A 18 -11.85 -9.79 1.18
CA VAL A 18 -10.43 -9.93 0.83
C VAL A 18 -9.65 -10.74 1.87
N PRO A 19 -9.73 -10.44 3.18
CA PRO A 19 -8.97 -11.17 4.19
C PRO A 19 -9.21 -12.69 4.21
N PRO A 20 -10.45 -13.21 4.13
CA PRO A 20 -10.66 -14.66 4.12
C PRO A 20 -10.13 -15.32 2.84
N GLU A 21 -10.26 -14.68 1.68
CA GLU A 21 -9.80 -15.25 0.42
C GLU A 21 -8.27 -15.26 0.30
N VAL A 22 -7.61 -14.16 0.71
CA VAL A 22 -6.15 -14.09 0.80
C VAL A 22 -5.62 -15.15 1.77
N ARG A 23 -6.24 -15.29 2.95
CA ARG A 23 -5.85 -16.32 3.93
C ARG A 23 -5.98 -17.73 3.36
N ARG A 24 -7.06 -18.01 2.61
CA ARG A 24 -7.27 -19.29 1.94
C ARG A 24 -6.19 -19.58 0.90
N LEU A 25 -5.86 -18.59 0.07
CA LEU A 25 -4.82 -18.71 -0.96
C LEU A 25 -3.44 -18.95 -0.35
N VAL A 26 -3.04 -18.13 0.64
CA VAL A 26 -1.75 -18.26 1.32
C VAL A 26 -1.63 -19.60 2.06
N GLN A 27 -2.70 -20.05 2.73
CA GLN A 27 -2.72 -21.36 3.38
C GLN A 27 -2.51 -22.49 2.36
N THR A 28 -3.16 -22.40 1.19
CA THR A 28 -2.99 -23.39 0.12
C THR A 28 -1.56 -23.40 -0.43
N ILE A 29 -0.95 -22.22 -0.60
CA ILE A 29 0.46 -22.09 -1.02
C ILE A 29 1.36 -22.76 0.01
N HIS A 30 1.17 -22.49 1.30
CA HIS A 30 1.98 -23.08 2.37
C HIS A 30 1.85 -24.61 2.44
N GLU A 31 0.65 -25.15 2.22
CA GLU A 31 0.45 -26.61 2.12
C GLU A 31 1.17 -27.21 0.90
N LEU A 32 1.16 -26.51 -0.24
CA LEU A 32 1.93 -26.93 -1.41
C LEU A 32 3.44 -26.80 -1.19
N ASP A 33 3.90 -25.80 -0.44
CA ASP A 33 5.30 -25.63 -0.05
C ASP A 33 5.79 -26.84 0.75
N ALA A 34 5.04 -27.21 1.80
CA ALA A 34 5.36 -28.36 2.63
C ALA A 34 5.43 -29.66 1.80
N ARG A 35 4.47 -29.89 0.89
CA ARG A 35 4.48 -31.05 -0.01
C ARG A 35 5.64 -31.02 -1.00
N CYS A 36 6.01 -29.83 -1.49
CA CYS A 36 7.16 -29.67 -2.38
C CYS A 36 8.47 -30.01 -1.66
N GLU A 37 8.66 -29.55 -0.42
CA GLU A 37 9.85 -29.88 0.36
C GLU A 37 9.94 -31.36 0.69
N GLU A 38 8.83 -31.99 1.12
CA GLU A 38 8.79 -33.44 1.34
C GLU A 38 9.14 -34.23 0.05
N LEU A 39 8.60 -33.81 -1.09
CA LEU A 39 8.88 -34.43 -2.38
C LEU A 39 10.35 -34.23 -2.80
N LYS A 40 10.92 -33.05 -2.56
CA LYS A 40 12.35 -32.77 -2.82
C LYS A 40 13.24 -33.67 -1.97
N ASP A 41 12.95 -33.84 -0.69
CA ASP A 41 13.72 -34.71 0.19
C ASP A 41 13.65 -36.17 -0.24
N ARG A 42 12.45 -36.67 -0.54
CA ARG A 42 12.25 -38.01 -1.08
C ARG A 42 12.97 -38.20 -2.42
N LEU A 43 12.98 -37.17 -3.27
CA LEU A 43 13.67 -37.19 -4.55
C LEU A 43 15.19 -37.24 -4.36
N ARG A 44 15.76 -36.41 -3.47
CA ARG A 44 17.19 -36.43 -3.11
C ARG A 44 17.62 -37.82 -2.63
N GLN A 45 16.84 -38.44 -1.74
CA GLN A 45 17.11 -39.78 -1.23
C GLN A 45 17.11 -40.84 -2.34
N ARG A 46 16.08 -40.85 -3.21
CA ARG A 46 16.03 -41.83 -4.32
C ARG A 46 17.11 -41.61 -5.36
N VAL A 47 17.46 -40.35 -5.65
CA VAL A 47 18.59 -40.04 -6.53
C VAL A 47 19.87 -40.60 -5.94
N GLN A 48 20.11 -40.43 -4.64
CA GLN A 48 21.28 -41.01 -3.97
C GLN A 48 21.30 -42.54 -4.09
N VAL A 49 20.18 -43.22 -3.77
CA VAL A 49 20.06 -44.68 -3.92
C VAL A 49 20.30 -45.14 -5.36
N CYS A 50 19.80 -44.39 -6.34
CA CYS A 50 20.01 -44.67 -7.76
C CYS A 50 21.49 -44.51 -8.18
N LEU A 51 22.22 -43.58 -7.57
CA LEU A 51 23.64 -43.34 -7.82
C LEU A 51 24.54 -44.39 -7.14
N ASP A 52 24.15 -44.88 -5.96
CA ASP A 52 24.90 -45.89 -5.21
C ASP A 52 24.85 -47.27 -5.88
N LYS A 53 23.84 -47.52 -6.72
CA LYS A 53 23.66 -48.79 -7.43
C LYS A 53 24.54 -48.87 -8.70
N PRO A 54 25.12 -50.06 -9.00
CA PRO A 54 25.96 -50.24 -10.17
C PRO A 54 25.15 -50.07 -11.47
N SER A 55 25.49 -49.06 -12.26
CA SER A 55 24.82 -48.77 -13.54
C SER A 55 25.36 -49.64 -14.69
N ALA A 56 24.68 -49.61 -15.84
CA ALA A 56 24.97 -50.43 -17.02
C ALA A 56 26.41 -50.31 -17.59
N GLY A 57 27.18 -49.30 -17.17
CA GLY A 57 28.61 -49.16 -17.49
C GLY A 57 29.56 -49.91 -16.56
N ASN A 58 29.05 -50.52 -15.48
CA ASN A 58 29.87 -51.26 -14.52
C ASN A 58 29.97 -52.73 -14.95
N PRO A 59 31.18 -53.29 -15.15
CA PRO A 59 31.36 -54.68 -15.54
C PRO A 59 30.85 -55.70 -14.49
N LYS A 60 30.49 -55.25 -13.28
CA LYS A 60 29.88 -56.07 -12.22
C LYS A 60 28.35 -55.94 -12.13
N ALA A 61 27.70 -55.18 -13.02
CA ALA A 61 26.25 -54.99 -12.99
C ALA A 61 25.53 -56.20 -13.60
N ASN A 62 24.63 -56.82 -12.82
CA ASN A 62 23.70 -57.84 -13.32
C ASN A 62 22.55 -57.17 -14.08
N ALA A 63 21.94 -57.87 -15.05
CA ALA A 63 20.81 -57.36 -15.84
C ALA A 63 19.63 -56.88 -14.96
N GLU A 64 19.33 -57.62 -13.90
CA GLU A 64 18.29 -57.27 -12.91
C GLU A 64 18.59 -55.96 -12.17
N ALA A 65 19.86 -55.72 -11.81
CA ALA A 65 20.28 -54.47 -11.17
C ALA A 65 20.18 -53.27 -12.13
N ILE A 66 20.40 -53.50 -13.42
CA ILE A 66 20.26 -52.47 -14.47
C ILE A 66 18.77 -52.12 -14.67
N GLU A 67 17.90 -53.12 -14.67
CA GLU A 67 16.45 -52.93 -14.76
C GLU A 67 15.89 -52.16 -13.55
N GLU A 68 16.29 -52.55 -12.33
CA GLU A 68 15.91 -51.83 -11.10
C GLU A 68 16.32 -50.35 -11.16
N VAL A 69 17.55 -50.05 -11.60
CA VAL A 69 18.04 -48.68 -11.78
C VAL A 69 17.23 -47.91 -12.83
N ASN A 70 16.80 -48.55 -13.92
CA ASN A 70 15.98 -47.91 -14.93
C ASN A 70 14.57 -47.60 -14.40
N GLU A 71 13.96 -48.50 -13.64
CA GLU A 71 12.67 -48.25 -12.97
C GLU A 71 12.77 -47.08 -11.97
N MET A 72 13.84 -47.04 -11.17
CA MET A 72 14.09 -45.91 -10.27
C MET A 72 14.25 -44.60 -11.05
N ARG A 73 14.94 -44.59 -12.19
CA ARG A 73 15.06 -43.39 -13.04
C ARG A 73 13.72 -42.91 -13.58
N LEU A 74 12.85 -43.82 -13.99
CA LEU A 74 11.49 -43.48 -14.42
C LEU A 74 10.66 -42.90 -13.27
N SER A 75 10.76 -43.49 -12.08
CA SER A 75 10.09 -42.98 -10.87
C SER A 75 10.61 -41.58 -10.47
N ILE A 76 11.92 -41.36 -10.54
CA ILE A 76 12.57 -40.06 -10.29
C ILE A 76 12.06 -39.02 -11.28
N ALA A 77 11.99 -39.35 -12.58
CA ALA A 77 11.50 -38.44 -13.61
C ALA A 77 10.02 -38.08 -13.40
N ALA A 78 9.18 -39.05 -13.03
CA ALA A 78 7.76 -38.80 -12.74
C ALA A 78 7.57 -37.86 -11.54
N ASP A 79 8.38 -38.03 -10.48
CA ASP A 79 8.31 -37.17 -9.31
C ASP A 79 8.93 -35.79 -9.54
N GLN A 80 9.95 -35.67 -10.41
CA GLN A 80 10.43 -34.37 -10.90
C GLN A 80 9.33 -33.62 -11.65
N GLN A 81 8.60 -34.30 -12.53
CA GLN A 81 7.48 -33.69 -13.25
C GLN A 81 6.39 -33.22 -12.28
N ARG A 82 6.05 -34.04 -11.29
CA ARG A 82 5.08 -33.68 -10.24
C ARG A 82 5.53 -32.46 -9.43
N LEU A 83 6.82 -32.39 -9.09
CA LEU A 83 7.39 -31.23 -8.40
C LEU A 83 7.27 -29.96 -9.25
N CYS A 84 7.57 -30.04 -10.55
CA CYS A 84 7.38 -28.92 -11.47
C CYS A 84 5.91 -28.47 -11.51
N GLN A 85 4.98 -29.41 -11.66
CA GLN A 85 3.54 -29.12 -11.66
C GLN A 85 3.11 -28.38 -10.39
N TRP A 86 3.49 -28.87 -9.21
CA TRP A 86 3.14 -28.19 -7.94
C TRP A 86 3.80 -26.82 -7.81
N SER A 87 5.02 -26.65 -8.32
CA SER A 87 5.67 -25.34 -8.35
C SER A 87 4.97 -24.34 -9.27
N GLU A 88 4.45 -24.79 -10.42
CA GLU A 88 3.64 -23.96 -11.33
C GLU A 88 2.30 -23.59 -10.68
N GLU A 89 1.65 -24.53 -10.00
CA GLU A 89 0.40 -24.28 -9.25
C GLU A 89 0.61 -23.26 -8.12
N LYS A 90 1.73 -23.33 -7.38
CA LYS A 90 2.10 -22.33 -6.39
C LYS A 90 2.24 -20.93 -6.99
N VAL A 91 2.97 -20.82 -8.10
CA VAL A 91 3.14 -19.54 -8.81
C VAL A 91 1.78 -19.00 -9.26
N ALA A 92 0.92 -19.86 -9.81
CA ALA A 92 -0.42 -19.46 -10.23
C ALA A 92 -1.28 -18.96 -9.05
N LEU A 93 -1.22 -19.60 -7.88
CA LEU A 93 -1.91 -19.15 -6.67
C LEU A 93 -1.37 -17.81 -6.15
N ALA A 94 -0.04 -17.62 -6.18
CA ALA A 94 0.59 -16.37 -5.80
C ALA A 94 0.18 -15.22 -6.74
N CYS A 95 0.20 -15.45 -8.05
CA CYS A 95 -0.30 -14.49 -9.04
C CYS A 95 -1.77 -14.13 -8.79
N ASN A 96 -2.63 -15.13 -8.54
CA ASN A 96 -4.04 -14.90 -8.23
C ASN A 96 -4.20 -14.02 -6.97
N CYS A 97 -3.40 -14.27 -5.93
CA CYS A 97 -3.41 -13.45 -4.72
C CYS A 97 -3.00 -11.99 -5.00
N CYS A 98 -1.96 -11.77 -5.81
CA CYS A 98 -1.54 -10.43 -6.23
C CYS A 98 -2.64 -9.74 -7.07
N ASP A 99 -3.20 -10.43 -8.06
CA ASP A 99 -4.26 -9.90 -8.93
C ASP A 99 -5.51 -9.50 -8.12
N LEU A 100 -5.87 -10.31 -7.12
CA LEU A 100 -6.96 -10.01 -6.19
C LEU A 100 -6.68 -8.70 -5.42
N LEU A 101 -5.50 -8.61 -4.80
CA LEU A 101 -5.11 -7.42 -4.03
C LEU A 101 -5.04 -6.17 -4.91
N ASP A 102 -4.48 -6.28 -6.11
CA ASP A 102 -4.39 -5.18 -7.07
C ASP A 102 -5.77 -4.71 -7.52
N TRP A 103 -6.69 -5.65 -7.79
CA TRP A 103 -8.05 -5.31 -8.16
C TRP A 103 -8.78 -4.55 -7.04
N HIS A 104 -8.66 -5.01 -5.80
CA HIS A 104 -9.27 -4.35 -4.65
C HIS A 104 -8.63 -2.99 -4.36
N SER A 105 -7.30 -2.87 -4.48
CA SER A 105 -6.56 -1.62 -4.37
C SER A 105 -7.02 -0.58 -5.41
N GLN A 106 -7.15 -0.99 -6.67
CA GLN A 106 -7.66 -0.15 -7.75
C GLN A 106 -9.14 0.24 -7.55
N LYS A 107 -9.96 -0.66 -7.00
CA LYS A 107 -11.35 -0.36 -6.65
C LYS A 107 -11.41 0.70 -5.56
N LEU A 108 -10.70 0.54 -4.44
CA LEU A 108 -10.64 1.52 -3.36
C LEU A 108 -10.11 2.87 -3.85
N THR A 109 -9.06 2.87 -4.68
CA THR A 109 -8.51 4.11 -5.26
C THR A 109 -9.55 4.86 -6.09
N ARG A 110 -10.42 4.15 -6.82
CA ARG A 110 -11.50 4.76 -7.59
C ARG A 110 -12.58 5.35 -6.69
N GLU A 111 -13.02 4.63 -5.66
CA GLU A 111 -14.01 5.13 -4.69
C GLU A 111 -13.50 6.36 -3.93
N ILE A 112 -12.25 6.33 -3.46
CA ILE A 112 -11.63 7.48 -2.78
C ILE A 112 -11.55 8.70 -3.71
N ARG A 113 -11.17 8.52 -4.98
CA ARG A 113 -11.14 9.62 -5.96
C ARG A 113 -12.53 10.17 -6.26
N ALA A 114 -13.54 9.30 -6.35
CA ALA A 114 -14.91 9.72 -6.54
C ALA A 114 -15.39 10.55 -5.33
N PHE A 115 -15.13 10.07 -4.12
CA PHE A 115 -15.43 10.78 -2.89
C PHE A 115 -14.75 12.14 -2.79
N ASP A 116 -13.45 12.22 -3.10
CA ASP A 116 -12.72 13.49 -3.15
C ASP A 116 -13.32 14.48 -4.15
N SER A 117 -13.78 13.98 -5.31
CA SER A 117 -14.41 14.83 -6.32
C SER A 117 -15.77 15.35 -5.87
N GLU A 118 -16.57 14.53 -5.18
CA GLU A 118 -17.85 14.94 -4.60
C GLU A 118 -17.64 15.96 -3.47
N LEU A 119 -16.67 15.76 -2.59
CA LEU A 119 -16.33 16.72 -1.55
C LEU A 119 -15.89 18.08 -2.13
N LYS A 120 -15.08 18.06 -3.19
CA LYS A 120 -14.68 19.28 -3.91
C LYS A 120 -15.87 19.98 -4.55
N ALA A 121 -16.79 19.23 -5.15
CA ALA A 121 -18.01 19.79 -5.74
C ALA A 121 -18.96 20.36 -4.68
N GLU A 122 -19.14 19.67 -3.55
CA GLU A 122 -19.96 20.18 -2.44
C GLU A 122 -19.35 21.43 -1.81
N ASN A 123 -18.02 21.48 -1.65
CA ASN A 123 -17.32 22.66 -1.19
C ASN A 123 -17.39 23.82 -2.19
N ALA A 124 -17.25 23.54 -3.50
CA ALA A 124 -17.42 24.54 -4.55
C ALA A 124 -18.84 25.12 -4.54
N LEU A 125 -19.88 24.29 -4.42
CA LEU A 125 -21.27 24.73 -4.29
C LEU A 125 -21.50 25.56 -3.02
N LYS A 126 -20.88 25.21 -1.89
CA LYS A 126 -20.96 26.01 -0.66
C LYS A 126 -20.30 27.39 -0.83
N LEU A 127 -19.17 27.46 -1.52
CA LEU A 127 -18.50 28.73 -1.82
C LEU A 127 -19.30 29.57 -2.83
N GLU A 128 -19.83 28.95 -3.88
CA GLU A 128 -20.67 29.62 -4.88
C GLU A 128 -21.98 30.16 -4.29
N TYR A 129 -22.56 29.47 -3.30
CA TYR A 129 -23.74 29.95 -2.56
C TYR A 129 -23.42 31.13 -1.61
N VAL A 130 -22.19 31.23 -1.12
CA VAL A 130 -21.72 32.35 -0.29
C VAL A 130 -21.34 33.57 -1.15
N GLU A 131 -21.00 33.36 -2.43
CA GLU A 131 -20.71 34.42 -3.40
C GLU A 131 -21.94 35.00 -4.13
N LEU A 132 -23.16 34.53 -3.82
CA LEU A 132 -24.37 35.26 -4.22
C LEU A 132 -24.27 36.69 -3.68
N PRO A 133 -24.28 37.72 -4.54
CA PRO A 133 -24.20 39.09 -4.07
C PRO A 133 -25.42 39.33 -3.19
N GLY A 134 -25.20 39.52 -1.89
CA GLY A 134 -26.19 40.17 -1.05
C GLY A 134 -26.66 41.44 -1.76
N PRO A 135 -27.95 41.81 -1.66
CA PRO A 135 -28.55 42.89 -2.44
C PRO A 135 -27.59 44.07 -2.44
N SER A 136 -27.29 44.57 -3.64
CA SER A 136 -26.31 45.65 -3.79
C SER A 136 -26.66 46.78 -2.81
N PRO A 137 -25.67 47.51 -2.26
CA PRO A 137 -25.94 48.69 -1.44
C PRO A 137 -26.91 49.67 -2.10
N GLU A 138 -26.99 49.70 -3.44
CA GLU A 138 -28.00 50.46 -4.18
C GLU A 138 -29.41 49.85 -4.13
N GLU A 139 -29.54 48.53 -4.18
CA GLU A 139 -30.82 47.84 -4.07
C GLU A 139 -31.40 47.95 -2.67
N LEU A 140 -30.56 47.86 -1.63
CA LEU A 140 -30.93 48.15 -0.23
C LEU A 140 -31.38 49.59 -0.05
N LYS A 141 -30.71 50.55 -0.69
CA LYS A 141 -31.14 51.96 -0.70
C LYS A 141 -32.48 52.15 -1.42
N ARG A 142 -32.67 51.51 -2.57
CA ARG A 142 -33.95 51.54 -3.32
C ARG A 142 -35.08 50.89 -2.54
N GLN A 143 -34.81 49.81 -1.82
CA GLN A 143 -35.80 49.12 -1.00
C GLN A 143 -36.18 49.97 0.22
N ARG A 144 -35.22 50.58 0.90
CA ARG A 144 -35.47 51.58 1.97
C ARG A 144 -36.21 52.82 1.47
N LEU A 145 -35.93 53.28 0.25
CA LEU A 145 -36.62 54.43 -0.32
C LEU A 145 -38.10 54.10 -0.62
N LYS A 146 -38.36 52.93 -1.21
CA LYS A 146 -39.73 52.45 -1.45
C LYS A 146 -40.48 52.24 -0.15
N GLU A 147 -39.81 51.73 0.88
CA GLU A 147 -40.40 51.52 2.19
C GLU A 147 -40.74 52.85 2.88
N MET A 148 -39.86 53.86 2.80
CA MET A 148 -40.17 55.22 3.24
C MET A 148 -41.30 55.88 2.44
N GLU A 149 -41.39 55.62 1.13
CA GLU A 149 -42.44 56.18 0.28
C GLU A 149 -43.82 55.56 0.58
N VAL A 150 -43.85 54.25 0.84
CA VAL A 150 -45.05 53.54 1.31
C VAL A 150 -45.46 54.02 2.70
N GLU A 151 -44.50 54.24 3.61
CA GLU A 151 -44.78 54.77 4.94
C GLU A 151 -45.27 56.23 4.88
N ARG A 152 -44.72 57.05 3.99
CA ARG A 152 -45.22 58.41 3.72
C ARG A 152 -46.64 58.37 3.17
N GLY A 153 -46.95 57.45 2.26
CA GLY A 153 -48.30 57.23 1.75
C GLY A 153 -49.29 56.82 2.85
N ARG A 154 -48.88 55.94 3.78
CA ARG A 154 -49.67 55.56 4.96
C ARG A 154 -49.86 56.71 5.95
N GLN A 155 -48.88 57.59 6.11
CA GLN A 155 -49.03 58.78 6.95
C GLN A 155 -49.93 59.83 6.31
N GLU A 156 -49.89 59.98 4.98
CA GLU A 156 -50.79 60.88 4.25
C GLU A 156 -52.24 60.40 4.27
N THR A 157 -52.49 59.08 4.15
CA THR A 157 -53.85 58.53 4.33
C THR A 157 -54.34 58.70 5.77
N ARG A 158 -53.46 58.49 6.78
CA ARG A 158 -53.78 58.76 8.20
C ARG A 158 -54.05 60.23 8.50
N LYS A 159 -53.40 61.17 7.81
CA LYS A 159 -53.69 62.62 7.93
C LYS A 159 -55.04 62.97 7.30
N ARG A 160 -55.33 62.44 6.11
CA ARG A 160 -56.63 62.64 5.45
C ARG A 160 -57.79 62.02 6.23
N GLU A 161 -57.57 60.91 6.93
CA GLU A 161 -58.57 60.35 7.85
C GLU A 161 -58.77 61.20 9.12
N ARG A 162 -57.73 61.89 9.61
CA ARG A 162 -57.86 62.83 10.75
C ARG A 162 -58.60 64.12 10.38
N ASP A 163 -58.44 64.60 9.15
CA ASP A 163 -59.07 65.85 8.70
C ASP A 163 -60.59 65.72 8.42
N VAL A 164 -61.15 64.51 8.53
CA VAL A 164 -62.60 64.22 8.37
C VAL A 164 -63.33 64.08 9.71
N VAL A 165 -62.62 64.05 10.85
CA VAL A 165 -63.24 63.92 12.18
C VAL A 165 -63.22 65.26 12.92
N ASP A 166 -64.39 65.91 12.89
CA ASP A 166 -64.97 66.91 13.79
C ASP A 166 -64.05 67.89 14.58
N PRO A 167 -64.24 69.22 14.40
CA PRO A 167 -63.52 70.25 15.13
C PRO A 167 -64.26 70.61 16.43
N ASP A 168 -64.15 69.80 17.48
CA ASP A 168 -64.57 70.27 18.81
C ASP A 168 -63.86 69.52 19.96
N LYS A 169 -62.73 70.08 20.40
CA LYS A 169 -62.48 70.47 21.80
C LYS A 169 -61.01 70.78 22.05
N LYS A 170 -60.80 72.00 22.51
CA LYS A 170 -59.61 72.47 23.23
C LYS A 170 -59.33 71.57 24.45
N ALA A 171 -58.07 71.23 24.67
CA ALA A 171 -57.22 71.86 25.70
C ALA A 171 -56.20 70.88 26.32
N SER A 172 -54.99 71.41 26.46
CA SER A 172 -54.01 71.21 27.54
C SER A 172 -52.81 70.28 27.36
N ALA A 173 -51.71 70.86 27.86
CA ALA A 173 -50.42 70.34 28.30
C ALA A 173 -49.33 70.22 27.20
N VAL A 174 -48.34 71.14 27.06
CA VAL A 174 -47.34 71.75 27.98
C VAL A 174 -46.04 70.93 28.07
N VAL A 175 -44.95 71.56 27.61
CA VAL A 175 -43.53 71.46 28.06
C VAL A 175 -42.69 70.28 27.56
N ALA A 176 -41.73 70.54 26.66
CA ALA A 176 -40.32 70.83 26.98
C ALA A 176 -39.45 70.83 25.71
N GLU A 177 -38.55 71.80 25.63
CA GLU A 177 -37.62 72.11 24.55
C GLU A 177 -36.16 71.83 25.06
N PRO A 178 -35.06 72.13 24.34
CA PRO A 178 -34.13 71.14 23.78
C PRO A 178 -32.64 71.35 24.21
N MET A 179 -31.71 70.55 23.68
CA MET A 179 -30.27 70.87 23.49
C MET A 179 -29.76 69.95 22.35
N GLU A 180 -29.30 70.44 21.19
CA GLU A 180 -27.95 71.01 20.87
C GLU A 180 -26.80 70.04 21.23
N GLU A 181 -25.74 69.80 20.46
CA GLU A 181 -25.10 70.45 19.30
C GLU A 181 -23.88 69.56 18.88
N VAL A 182 -23.30 69.80 17.69
CA VAL A 182 -21.91 69.48 17.18
C VAL A 182 -21.33 68.04 17.31
N GLY A 183 -20.51 67.50 16.40
CA GLY A 183 -19.78 68.02 15.26
C GLY A 183 -18.61 67.08 14.91
N LEU A 184 -18.46 66.77 13.61
CA LEU A 184 -17.22 66.80 12.81
C LEU A 184 -15.95 66.00 13.17
N GLY A 185 -15.37 65.39 12.12
CA GLY A 185 -13.91 65.20 11.92
C GLY A 185 -13.44 63.76 12.08
N SER A 186 -13.23 63.00 10.99
CA SER A 186 -12.04 62.97 10.10
C SER A 186 -10.95 61.99 10.55
N ALA A 187 -10.70 61.01 9.66
CA ALA A 187 -9.58 60.08 9.65
C ALA A 187 -8.25 60.79 9.32
N PRO A 188 -7.11 60.10 9.55
CA PRO A 188 -6.23 59.87 8.40
C PRO A 188 -5.41 58.55 8.40
N ALA A 189 -5.05 58.17 7.17
CA ALA A 189 -3.76 57.67 6.67
C ALA A 189 -3.21 56.26 6.99
N THR A 190 -2.91 55.59 5.87
CA THR A 190 -1.96 54.49 5.58
C THR A 190 -0.49 54.83 5.88
N PRO A 191 0.40 53.81 6.02
CA PRO A 191 1.29 53.35 4.92
C PRO A 191 1.36 51.80 4.84
N ALA A 192 1.45 51.10 3.70
CA ALA A 192 2.48 51.06 2.64
C ALA A 192 3.84 50.49 3.10
N ASP A 193 4.02 49.16 2.98
CA ASP A 193 5.28 48.43 2.71
C ASP A 193 4.90 46.97 2.36
N GLY A 194 5.37 46.29 1.31
CA GLY A 194 6.51 46.57 0.45
C GLY A 194 7.57 45.47 0.45
N PHE A 195 7.21 44.17 0.40
CA PHE A 195 8.20 43.10 0.18
C PHE A 195 7.75 42.13 -0.92
N ALA A 196 8.34 42.30 -2.10
CA ALA A 196 8.28 41.37 -3.22
C ALA A 196 9.35 40.28 -3.04
N VAL A 197 8.91 39.02 -3.02
CA VAL A 197 9.80 37.84 -3.05
C VAL A 197 9.98 37.41 -4.52
N PRO A 198 11.22 37.29 -5.03
CA PRO A 198 11.47 36.86 -6.40
C PRO A 198 11.39 35.33 -6.57
N PRO A 199 10.96 34.81 -7.73
CA PRO A 199 10.91 33.37 -8.00
C PRO A 199 12.30 32.79 -8.31
N PRO A 200 12.57 31.51 -7.96
CA PRO A 200 13.84 30.86 -8.29
C PRO A 200 13.97 30.59 -9.79
N ARG A 201 15.17 30.89 -10.30
CA ARG A 201 15.60 30.74 -11.70
C ARG A 201 15.78 29.27 -12.06
N VAL A 202 15.17 28.87 -13.17
CA VAL A 202 15.44 27.62 -13.90
C VAL A 202 16.72 27.81 -14.73
N PRO A 203 17.73 26.93 -14.65
CA PRO A 203 18.79 26.92 -15.65
C PRO A 203 18.35 26.13 -16.90
N ALA A 204 18.55 26.78 -18.03
CA ALA A 204 18.28 26.29 -19.37
C ALA A 204 19.21 25.13 -19.76
N ARG A 205 18.64 24.28 -20.61
CA ARG A 205 19.30 23.30 -21.49
C ARG A 205 20.57 23.87 -22.13
N SER A 206 21.66 23.11 -22.06
CA SER A 206 22.72 23.15 -23.06
C SER A 206 22.76 21.79 -23.77
N SER A 207 22.27 21.80 -25.01
CA SER A 207 22.69 20.88 -26.06
C SER A 207 23.97 21.45 -26.69
N LEU A 208 24.96 20.62 -27.01
CA LEU A 208 25.68 20.58 -28.30
C LEU A 208 26.90 19.61 -28.27
N LEU A 209 26.91 18.73 -29.28
CA LEU A 209 28.05 18.20 -30.07
C LEU A 209 29.04 17.23 -29.38
N SER A 210 29.13 15.96 -29.79
CA SER A 210 29.63 15.38 -31.06
C SER A 210 31.13 15.04 -31.04
N SER A 211 31.42 13.74 -30.95
CA SER A 211 32.60 13.02 -31.50
C SER A 211 32.20 11.53 -31.50
N LYS A 212 32.17 10.73 -32.56
CA LYS A 212 32.93 10.53 -33.82
C LYS A 212 34.35 10.00 -33.62
N ALA A 213 34.47 8.67 -33.53
CA ALA A 213 35.53 7.79 -34.08
C ALA A 213 35.10 6.33 -33.77
N ALA A 214 34.92 5.37 -34.67
CA ALA A 214 35.68 4.83 -35.80
C ALA A 214 36.32 3.47 -35.44
N GLY A 215 36.01 2.44 -36.25
CA GLY A 215 36.67 1.12 -36.31
C GLY A 215 35.85 -0.02 -35.69
N ASP A 216 35.63 -1.18 -36.30
CA ASP A 216 36.00 -1.68 -37.62
C ASP A 216 35.14 -2.93 -37.95
N ARG A 217 35.11 -3.29 -39.23
CA ARG A 217 34.37 -4.35 -39.93
C ARG A 217 34.60 -5.77 -39.41
N VAL A 218 33.61 -6.66 -39.63
CA VAL A 218 33.60 -7.85 -40.54
C VAL A 218 32.15 -8.38 -40.51
N ARG A 219 31.26 -8.16 -41.49
CA ARG A 219 31.13 -8.73 -42.86
C ARG A 219 31.15 -10.26 -42.92
N GLN A 220 29.97 -10.91 -42.83
CA GLN A 220 29.61 -12.06 -43.68
C GLN A 220 28.11 -12.39 -43.63
N SER A 221 27.51 -12.41 -44.83
CA SER A 221 26.27 -13.05 -45.28
C SER A 221 26.39 -13.03 -46.82
N PRO A 222 25.70 -13.87 -47.62
CA PRO A 222 24.47 -14.61 -47.30
C PRO A 222 24.41 -16.06 -47.83
N GLU A 223 23.45 -16.85 -47.34
CA GLU A 223 22.82 -17.90 -48.14
C GLU A 223 21.32 -17.99 -47.81
N GLN A 224 20.53 -18.32 -48.83
CA GLN A 224 19.14 -17.92 -49.02
C GLN A 224 18.15 -19.07 -48.73
N LEU A 225 17.04 -18.73 -48.04
CA LEU A 225 15.62 -19.12 -48.26
C LEU A 225 15.20 -20.61 -48.33
N PRO A 226 13.89 -20.97 -48.31
CA PRO A 226 12.64 -20.22 -48.02
C PRO A 226 11.91 -20.84 -46.79
N GLY A 227 10.87 -20.29 -46.15
CA GLY A 227 9.77 -19.42 -46.56
C GLY A 227 8.44 -20.13 -46.22
N HIS A 228 7.77 -19.75 -45.13
CA HIS A 228 6.31 -19.86 -45.01
C HIS A 228 5.78 -19.08 -43.78
N MET A 229 5.02 -18.01 -44.04
CA MET A 229 4.04 -17.48 -43.09
C MET A 229 2.69 -18.16 -43.33
N PRO A 230 1.78 -18.12 -42.34
CA PRO A 230 0.61 -17.25 -42.57
C PRO A 230 0.07 -16.49 -41.34
N LYS A 231 -0.25 -15.21 -41.61
CA LYS A 231 -1.50 -14.47 -41.33
C LYS A 231 -2.08 -14.40 -39.89
N ARG A 232 -2.12 -13.15 -39.42
CA ARG A 232 -3.02 -12.60 -38.38
C ARG A 232 -4.50 -12.64 -38.80
N LYS A 233 -5.42 -12.89 -37.85
CA LYS A 233 -6.60 -12.03 -37.58
C LYS A 233 -7.37 -12.46 -36.31
N ALA A 234 -8.10 -11.48 -35.77
CA ALA A 234 -8.75 -11.39 -34.47
C ALA A 234 -10.14 -12.05 -34.36
N ALA A 235 -10.58 -12.32 -33.12
CA ALA A 235 -11.94 -12.17 -32.54
C ALA A 235 -11.95 -12.90 -31.18
N GLN A 236 -12.13 -12.27 -30.02
CA GLN A 236 -13.36 -11.69 -29.43
C GLN A 236 -14.32 -12.75 -28.82
N ARG A 237 -14.38 -12.73 -27.48
CA ARG A 237 -15.48 -13.04 -26.54
C ARG A 237 -16.46 -14.19 -26.83
N ALA A 238 -16.45 -15.17 -25.92
CA ALA A 238 -17.57 -15.82 -25.22
C ALA A 238 -16.92 -16.93 -24.37
N GLY A 239 -17.27 -17.28 -23.15
CA GLY A 239 -18.48 -17.18 -22.35
C GLY A 239 -18.37 -18.32 -21.32
N GLN A 240 -18.92 -18.09 -20.13
CA GLN A 240 -18.85 -18.96 -18.95
C GLN A 240 -19.29 -20.42 -19.19
N ALA A 241 -18.78 -21.32 -18.33
CA ALA A 241 -19.46 -22.45 -17.69
C ALA A 241 -18.66 -23.77 -17.76
N ALA A 242 -18.08 -24.18 -16.64
CA ALA A 242 -17.95 -25.59 -16.24
C ALA A 242 -17.43 -25.67 -14.79
N ALA A 243 -18.32 -25.37 -13.84
CA ALA A 243 -18.22 -25.93 -12.50
C ALA A 243 -18.96 -27.28 -12.50
N SER A 244 -18.37 -28.25 -11.79
CA SER A 244 -19.01 -29.48 -11.28
C SER A 244 -19.45 -30.54 -12.28
N LEU A 245 -18.75 -31.69 -12.29
CA LEU A 245 -19.24 -32.98 -11.73
C LEU A 245 -18.39 -34.14 -12.29
N MET A 246 -17.33 -34.53 -11.59
CA MET A 246 -16.71 -35.86 -11.68
C MET A 246 -16.08 -36.18 -10.32
N ALA A 247 -16.90 -36.71 -9.39
CA ALA A 247 -16.44 -37.46 -8.22
C ALA A 247 -17.66 -38.06 -7.49
N ALA A 248 -18.05 -39.28 -7.87
CA ALA A 248 -18.95 -40.11 -7.08
C ALA A 248 -18.68 -41.59 -7.38
N GLU A 249 -17.61 -42.14 -6.82
CA GLU A 249 -17.51 -43.58 -6.60
C GLU A 249 -16.89 -43.83 -5.23
N ASN A 250 -17.75 -44.21 -4.28
CA ASN A 250 -17.35 -44.86 -3.04
C ASN A 250 -18.41 -45.91 -2.66
N GLY A 251 -17.92 -47.13 -2.42
CA GLY A 251 -18.41 -48.11 -1.46
C GLY A 251 -19.88 -48.54 -1.53
N ARG A 252 -20.15 -49.64 -2.23
CA ARG A 252 -21.28 -50.53 -1.96
C ARG A 252 -20.73 -51.88 -1.49
N ASP A 253 -21.46 -52.56 -0.62
CA ASP A 253 -21.21 -53.96 -0.29
C ASP A 253 -21.80 -54.89 -1.37
N GLU A 254 -21.45 -56.19 -1.30
CA GLU A 254 -21.75 -57.22 -2.31
C GLU A 254 -23.25 -57.49 -2.54
N ASP A 255 -24.15 -56.94 -1.71
CA ASP A 255 -25.61 -57.01 -1.89
C ASP A 255 -26.25 -55.63 -2.22
N GLY A 256 -25.44 -54.60 -2.44
CA GLY A 256 -25.88 -53.32 -3.02
C GLY A 256 -26.64 -52.39 -2.07
N ASN A 257 -26.51 -52.54 -0.75
CA ASN A 257 -27.15 -51.65 0.21
C ASN A 257 -26.16 -50.61 0.79
N PRO A 258 -26.61 -49.36 1.04
CA PRO A 258 -25.76 -48.36 1.68
C PRO A 258 -25.56 -48.68 3.17
N LEU A 259 -24.31 -48.84 3.60
CA LEU A 259 -23.92 -49.04 5.00
C LEU A 259 -24.35 -47.82 5.86
N PRO A 260 -25.08 -48.02 6.98
CA PRO A 260 -25.42 -46.94 7.89
C PRO A 260 -24.21 -46.48 8.70
N ALA A 261 -23.97 -45.16 8.73
CA ALA A 261 -22.95 -44.53 9.54
C ALA A 261 -23.26 -44.69 11.04
N ALA A 262 -22.45 -45.50 11.73
CA ALA A 262 -22.50 -45.64 13.18
C ALA A 262 -21.64 -44.55 13.84
N LEU A 263 -22.25 -43.76 14.71
CA LEU A 263 -21.57 -42.97 15.74
C LEU A 263 -21.05 -43.90 16.85
N PRO A 264 -19.89 -43.59 17.43
CA PRO A 264 -19.78 -43.60 18.90
C PRO A 264 -19.13 -42.28 19.37
N GLY A 265 -19.57 -41.65 20.45
CA GLY A 265 -19.85 -42.27 21.73
C GLY A 265 -18.65 -41.97 22.64
N ALA A 266 -18.81 -40.93 23.45
CA ALA A 266 -17.86 -40.50 24.47
C ALA A 266 -17.60 -41.63 25.48
N ASP A 267 -16.33 -41.83 25.83
CA ASP A 267 -15.93 -42.29 27.16
C ASP A 267 -14.48 -41.86 27.40
N GLY A 268 -14.27 -41.31 28.59
CA GLY A 268 -13.05 -40.61 28.96
C GLY A 268 -11.88 -41.52 29.32
N LEU A 269 -10.70 -40.89 29.38
CA LEU A 269 -9.63 -41.15 30.35
C LEU A 269 -8.62 -40.02 30.20
N TYR A 270 -8.79 -38.98 31.02
CA TYR A 270 -7.74 -38.01 31.32
C TYR A 270 -6.71 -38.72 32.19
N VAL A 271 -5.50 -38.93 31.67
CA VAL A 271 -4.33 -39.27 32.48
C VAL A 271 -3.47 -38.01 32.56
N GLU A 272 -3.46 -37.47 33.76
CA GLU A 272 -2.67 -36.36 34.25
C GLU A 272 -1.17 -36.73 34.23
N MET A 273 -0.36 -36.00 33.47
CA MET A 273 1.11 -36.03 33.56
C MET A 273 1.59 -34.67 34.07
N PRO A 274 2.31 -34.61 35.20
CA PRO A 274 2.71 -33.35 35.82
C PRO A 274 4.06 -32.84 35.28
N GLY A 275 4.12 -31.52 35.12
CA GLY A 275 5.28 -30.72 35.52
C GLY A 275 6.51 -30.72 34.62
N LEU A 276 6.63 -29.68 33.79
CA LEU A 276 7.87 -28.92 33.58
C LEU A 276 7.53 -27.61 32.87
N VAL A 277 7.39 -26.56 33.68
CA VAL A 277 7.33 -25.17 33.23
C VAL A 277 8.77 -24.68 33.11
N PRO A 278 9.26 -24.25 31.94
CA PRO A 278 10.41 -23.37 31.89
C PRO A 278 9.94 -21.96 32.26
N GLU A 279 10.33 -21.59 33.47
CA GLU A 279 10.32 -20.27 34.06
C GLU A 279 11.23 -19.33 33.26
N GLY A 280 10.74 -18.13 32.92
CA GLY A 280 11.59 -16.99 32.50
C GLY A 280 11.63 -16.70 30.99
N ALA A 281 10.53 -16.18 30.44
CA ALA A 281 10.60 -15.25 29.31
C ALA A 281 9.99 -13.93 29.78
N GLU A 282 10.84 -13.09 30.37
CA GLU A 282 10.52 -11.71 30.68
C GLU A 282 10.09 -11.02 29.38
N GLY A 283 8.93 -10.37 29.42
CA GLY A 283 8.43 -9.58 28.31
C GLY A 283 9.42 -8.47 27.97
N SER A 284 10.11 -8.60 26.84
CA SER A 284 10.82 -7.47 26.27
C SER A 284 9.78 -6.42 25.91
N ALA A 285 9.90 -5.25 26.55
CA ALA A 285 9.18 -4.07 26.13
C ALA A 285 9.49 -3.82 24.64
N PRO A 286 8.54 -3.28 23.84
CA PRO A 286 8.83 -2.89 22.47
C PRO A 286 10.03 -1.94 22.47
N ILE A 287 11.12 -2.37 21.81
CA ILE A 287 12.33 -1.57 21.69
C ILE A 287 12.00 -0.46 20.68
N ASN A 288 11.70 0.73 21.20
CA ASN A 288 11.40 1.88 20.36
C ASN A 288 12.69 2.41 19.72
N PHE A 289 12.61 2.72 18.43
CA PHE A 289 13.62 3.47 17.69
C PHE A 289 14.02 4.71 18.51
N THR A 290 15.27 4.78 18.94
CA THR A 290 15.65 5.60 20.11
C THR A 290 15.94 7.04 19.72
N ARG A 291 16.27 7.29 18.44
CA ARG A 291 16.55 8.62 17.89
C ARG A 291 15.47 9.08 16.90
N GLN A 292 15.07 10.34 17.00
CA GLN A 292 14.17 10.96 16.00
C GLN A 292 14.81 10.92 14.60
N ILE A 293 13.99 10.76 13.56
CA ILE A 293 14.45 10.83 12.16
C ILE A 293 15.13 12.19 11.96
N PRO A 294 16.34 12.24 11.38
CA PRO A 294 16.94 13.50 10.99
C PRO A 294 15.99 14.30 10.07
N ASP A 295 15.76 15.57 10.39
CA ASP A 295 14.78 16.41 9.69
C ASP A 295 14.92 16.33 8.16
N GLY A 296 13.84 15.90 7.49
CA GLY A 296 13.76 15.81 6.02
C GLY A 296 14.12 14.46 5.41
N MET A 297 14.51 13.44 6.20
CA MET A 297 14.73 12.08 5.69
C MET A 297 13.44 11.26 5.65
N LYS A 298 13.29 10.45 4.59
CA LYS A 298 12.22 9.46 4.44
C LYS A 298 12.65 8.12 5.03
N GLN A 299 11.68 7.28 5.38
CA GLN A 299 11.92 5.92 5.88
C GLN A 299 12.60 5.02 4.85
N SER A 300 12.23 5.18 3.57
CA SER A 300 12.86 4.51 2.44
C SER A 300 13.04 5.45 1.25
N ALA A 301 14.07 5.20 0.43
CA ALA A 301 14.35 5.97 -0.79
C ALA A 301 15.06 5.15 -1.86
N ASP A 302 14.91 5.56 -3.12
CA ASP A 302 15.57 4.93 -4.28
C ASP A 302 17.10 5.16 -4.30
N ASN A 303 17.60 6.10 -3.50
CA ASN A 303 19.00 6.47 -3.39
C ASN A 303 19.32 6.81 -1.92
N PRO A 304 20.58 6.67 -1.47
CA PRO A 304 20.97 7.08 -0.13
C PRO A 304 20.68 8.57 0.05
N GLN A 305 19.88 8.90 1.07
CA GLN A 305 19.40 10.26 1.32
C GLN A 305 20.43 11.08 2.09
N ALA A 306 21.25 10.42 2.90
CA ALA A 306 22.30 11.06 3.65
C ALA A 306 23.60 11.14 2.85
N VAL A 307 24.34 12.24 3.03
CA VAL A 307 25.75 12.32 2.62
C VAL A 307 26.57 11.48 3.61
N GLY A 308 26.47 10.16 3.46
CA GLY A 308 27.12 9.17 4.31
C GLY A 308 28.42 8.64 3.71
N ARG A 309 29.21 7.97 4.56
CA ARG A 309 30.33 7.12 4.13
C ARG A 309 29.86 5.67 4.19
N LEU A 310 30.21 4.86 3.20
CA LEU A 310 29.99 3.42 3.27
C LEU A 310 30.70 2.83 4.49
N LEU A 311 30.05 1.87 5.14
CA LEU A 311 30.63 1.12 6.25
C LEU A 311 31.88 0.38 5.75
N THR A 312 33.01 0.55 6.43
CA THR A 312 34.24 -0.23 6.15
C THR A 312 34.56 -1.16 7.30
N HIS A 313 35.46 -2.14 7.07
CA HIS A 313 35.90 -3.05 8.13
C HIS A 313 36.52 -2.33 9.34
N GLU A 314 37.10 -1.14 9.15
CA GLU A 314 37.68 -0.33 10.22
C GLU A 314 36.61 0.26 11.16
N ASP A 315 35.37 0.39 10.68
CA ASP A 315 34.26 0.91 11.47
C ASP A 315 33.59 -0.15 12.34
N ILE A 316 33.88 -1.45 12.10
CA ILE A 316 33.33 -2.57 12.88
C ILE A 316 33.92 -2.55 14.29
N GLY A 317 33.18 -1.92 15.20
CA GLY A 317 33.57 -1.78 16.59
C GLY A 317 32.38 -1.41 17.48
N PRO A 318 32.60 -1.32 18.80
CA PRO A 318 31.54 -0.99 19.75
C PRO A 318 30.96 0.42 19.54
N ALA A 319 31.65 1.29 18.79
CA ALA A 319 31.20 2.63 18.42
C ALA A 319 30.07 2.64 17.37
N LEU A 320 29.76 1.50 16.73
CA LEU A 320 28.61 1.36 15.84
C LEU A 320 27.28 1.32 16.58
N LYS A 321 27.28 0.86 17.84
CA LYS A 321 26.06 0.75 18.64
C LYS A 321 25.43 2.13 18.86
N GLY A 322 24.14 2.24 18.52
CA GLY A 322 23.35 3.47 18.59
C GLY A 322 23.59 4.44 17.43
N ARG A 323 24.28 4.04 16.35
CA ARG A 323 24.40 4.84 15.14
C ARG A 323 23.24 4.60 14.18
N GLN A 324 22.84 5.66 13.49
CA GLN A 324 21.91 5.59 12.37
C GLN A 324 22.66 5.31 11.07
N ALA A 325 22.08 4.46 10.24
CA ALA A 325 22.61 4.09 8.94
C ALA A 325 21.46 3.94 7.93
N GLU A 326 21.80 3.96 6.65
CA GLU A 326 20.93 3.53 5.58
C GLU A 326 21.40 2.16 5.08
N LEU A 327 20.48 1.20 5.03
CA LEU A 327 20.71 -0.17 4.55
C LEU A 327 20.07 -0.33 3.17
N PHE A 328 20.83 -0.77 2.19
CA PHE A 328 20.33 -1.10 0.87
C PHE A 328 19.78 -2.53 0.84
N TRP A 329 18.56 -2.69 0.33
CA TRP A 329 17.94 -4.00 0.12
C TRP A 329 17.85 -4.32 -1.38
N PRO A 330 18.43 -5.44 -1.86
CA PRO A 330 18.54 -5.73 -3.28
C PRO A 330 17.21 -6.18 -3.92
N ASP A 331 16.28 -6.74 -3.14
CA ASP A 331 15.02 -7.30 -3.67
C ASP A 331 14.08 -6.21 -4.20
N ASP A 332 14.03 -5.06 -3.51
CA ASP A 332 13.20 -3.92 -3.86
C ASP A 332 14.01 -2.72 -4.39
N ASN A 333 15.34 -2.79 -4.32
CA ASN A 333 16.25 -1.73 -4.74
C ASN A 333 16.01 -0.42 -3.98
N LEU A 334 15.72 -0.51 -2.67
CA LEU A 334 15.49 0.63 -1.79
C LEU A 334 16.52 0.71 -0.65
N TRP A 335 16.75 1.93 -0.18
CA TRP A 335 17.54 2.25 1.00
C TRP A 335 16.62 2.50 2.18
N TYR A 336 16.85 1.80 3.28
CA TYR A 336 16.05 1.85 4.52
C TYR A 336 16.82 2.52 5.65
N LEU A 337 16.15 3.42 6.37
CA LEU A 337 16.69 4.02 7.58
C LEU A 337 16.65 3.03 8.74
N ILE A 338 17.81 2.72 9.30
CA ILE A 338 17.99 1.77 10.40
C ILE A 338 18.81 2.38 11.55
N GLU A 339 18.61 1.85 12.75
CA GLU A 339 19.44 2.11 13.92
C GLU A 339 20.11 0.81 14.38
N ILE A 340 21.42 0.85 14.58
CA ILE A 340 22.18 -0.32 15.05
C ILE A 340 21.99 -0.42 16.57
N SER A 341 21.19 -1.38 17.04
CA SER A 341 20.88 -1.53 18.45
C SER A 341 21.96 -2.26 19.26
N ASP A 342 22.59 -3.28 18.68
CA ASP A 342 23.65 -4.04 19.32
C ASP A 342 24.62 -4.61 18.30
N VAL A 343 25.86 -4.86 18.73
CA VAL A 343 26.93 -5.38 17.85
C VAL A 343 27.69 -6.48 18.58
N ASN A 344 27.67 -7.68 18.01
CA ASN A 344 28.46 -8.80 18.46
C ASN A 344 29.74 -8.91 17.63
N LEU A 345 30.86 -8.50 18.22
CA LEU A 345 32.18 -8.48 17.59
C LEU A 345 32.80 -9.87 17.42
N GLU A 346 32.35 -10.88 18.16
CA GLU A 346 32.89 -12.24 18.03
C GLU A 346 32.31 -12.95 16.80
N MET A 347 31.02 -12.72 16.54
CA MET A 347 30.33 -13.30 15.38
C MET A 347 30.29 -12.37 14.16
N HIS A 348 30.79 -11.15 14.28
CA HIS A 348 30.63 -10.08 13.28
C HIS A 348 29.17 -9.84 12.87
N LYS A 349 28.25 -9.96 13.83
CA LYS A 349 26.82 -9.73 13.60
C LYS A 349 26.34 -8.48 14.33
N ALA A 350 25.34 -7.81 13.77
CA ALA A 350 24.70 -6.67 14.41
C ALA A 350 23.18 -6.84 14.43
N GLN A 351 22.57 -6.46 15.55
CA GLN A 351 21.12 -6.34 15.66
C GLN A 351 20.72 -4.93 15.24
N ILE A 352 19.96 -4.81 14.17
CA ILE A 352 19.40 -3.55 13.70
C ILE A 352 17.93 -3.43 14.05
N ILE A 353 17.45 -2.19 14.05
CA ILE A 353 16.05 -1.84 14.23
C ILE A 353 15.65 -0.92 13.08
N TYR A 354 14.63 -1.33 12.34
CA TYR A 354 14.00 -0.48 11.33
C TYR A 354 13.16 0.60 12.00
N TRP A 355 12.90 1.69 11.28
CA TRP A 355 11.97 2.70 11.77
C TRP A 355 10.57 2.14 12.13
N THR A 356 10.15 1.06 11.47
CA THR A 356 8.89 0.35 11.77
C THR A 356 8.87 -0.27 13.17
N GLY A 357 10.03 -0.39 13.82
CA GLY A 357 10.22 -1.09 15.10
C GLY A 357 10.54 -2.57 14.93
N GLU A 358 10.59 -3.07 13.69
CA GLU A 358 11.03 -4.43 13.41
C GLU A 358 12.54 -4.55 13.63
N THR A 359 12.97 -5.69 14.12
CA THR A 359 14.37 -5.95 14.47
C THR A 359 14.92 -7.09 13.64
N GLU A 360 16.13 -6.95 13.11
CA GLU A 360 16.77 -7.98 12.29
C GLU A 360 18.25 -8.14 12.65
N GLU A 361 18.78 -9.35 12.47
CA GLU A 361 20.19 -9.66 12.67
C GLU A 361 20.90 -9.62 11.30
N LEU A 362 21.95 -8.81 11.19
CA LEU A 362 22.77 -8.66 9.97
C LEU A 362 24.18 -9.20 10.16
N ASP A 363 24.76 -9.75 9.10
CA ASP A 363 26.17 -10.09 9.01
C ASP A 363 26.97 -8.87 8.51
N LEU A 364 27.83 -8.31 9.36
CA LEU A 364 28.59 -7.11 9.03
C LEU A 364 29.68 -7.36 7.99
N GLU A 365 30.21 -8.59 7.86
CA GLU A 365 31.22 -8.88 6.84
C GLU A 365 30.61 -8.85 5.44
N GLU A 366 29.44 -9.46 5.28
CA GLU A 366 28.71 -9.48 4.01
C GLU A 366 28.32 -8.07 3.59
N ILE A 367 27.73 -7.31 4.51
CA ILE A 367 27.28 -5.93 4.25
C ILE A 367 28.45 -5.01 3.85
N VAL A 368 29.61 -5.12 4.49
CA VAL A 368 30.80 -4.33 4.12
C VAL A 368 31.33 -4.75 2.75
N LYS A 369 31.37 -6.05 2.46
CA LYS A 369 31.84 -6.59 1.19
C LYS A 369 30.97 -6.15 0.01
N GLU A 370 29.66 -6.08 0.22
CA GLU A 370 28.70 -5.65 -0.79
C GLU A 370 28.56 -4.12 -0.87
N GLY A 371 28.96 -3.40 0.18
CA GLY A 371 28.80 -1.95 0.25
C GLY A 371 27.34 -1.52 0.43
N HIS A 372 26.53 -2.36 1.08
CA HIS A 372 25.08 -2.18 1.23
C HIS A 372 24.69 -1.38 2.48
N MET A 373 25.64 -0.75 3.18
CA MET A 373 25.34 0.10 4.33
C MET A 373 26.11 1.42 4.25
N SER A 374 25.37 2.51 4.39
CA SER A 374 25.90 3.88 4.47
C SER A 374 25.68 4.43 5.86
N LEU A 375 26.75 4.79 6.55
CA LEU A 375 26.64 5.42 7.88
C LEU A 375 26.24 6.89 7.72
N ILE A 376 25.19 7.28 8.43
CA ILE A 376 24.78 8.69 8.50
C ILE A 376 25.77 9.38 9.43
N LEU A 377 26.51 10.35 8.90
CA LEU A 377 27.37 11.19 9.72
C LEU A 377 26.47 12.04 10.60
N ASP A 378 26.48 11.75 11.90
CA ASP A 378 25.78 12.54 12.91
C ASP A 378 26.19 14.01 12.71
N GLN A 379 25.25 14.86 12.28
CA GLN A 379 25.47 16.30 12.28
C GLN A 379 25.47 16.73 13.74
N LYS A 380 26.64 16.66 14.37
CA LYS A 380 26.86 17.26 15.70
C LYS A 380 26.35 18.69 15.68
N SER A 381 25.40 18.97 16.57
CA SER A 381 25.15 20.29 17.12
C SER A 381 26.34 20.79 17.94
#